data_AF-A0A6M4A3C2-F1
#
_entry.id   AF-A0A6M4A3C2-F1
#
_cell.length_a   1.000
_cell.length_b   1.000
_cell.length_c   1.000
_cell.angle_alpha   90.00
_cell.angle_beta   90.00
_cell.angle_gamma   90.00
#
_symmetry.space_group_name_H-M   'P 1'
#
loop_
_entity.id
_entity.type
_entity.pdbx_description
1 polymer ?
#
loop_
_entity_poly.entity_id
_entity_poly.type
_entity_poly.pdbx_seq_one_letter_code
_entity_poly.pdbx_strand_id
1 'polypeptide(L)'
;MSDNGMNQPLEQLDVPGLDLHSKPMLAVVDTAGSLLSAARRQKEWTVQQVADQLKLSSKQVVAIELNQFEALPQMVIVRGFIRAYAKLLKIDANAVIALLPNEVGNDQLASASKPALSTPFLESRLSLVGRHDNNSKYLLGAALLGVLALAFFLLQKFEHADVVNKFF
;
A
#
# COMPACT_ATOMS: atom_id res chain seq x y z
N MET A 1 -64.42 25.36 32.93
CA MET A 1 -63.56 25.58 31.76
C MET A 1 -62.27 26.21 32.25
N SER A 2 -61.22 25.40 32.30
CA SER A 2 -59.99 25.59 31.51
C SER A 2 -58.94 26.34 32.35
N ASP A 3 -58.09 25.59 33.05
CA ASP A 3 -56.84 25.04 32.50
C ASP A 3 -55.79 26.16 32.36
N ASN A 4 -54.87 26.22 33.32
CA ASN A 4 -53.47 26.16 32.90
C ASN A 4 -52.56 25.84 34.09
N GLY A 5 -51.86 24.72 33.92
CA GLY A 5 -50.99 24.11 34.90
C GLY A 5 -49.86 25.01 35.36
N MET A 6 -49.60 24.93 36.65
CA MET A 6 -48.29 25.17 37.24
C MET A 6 -47.28 24.18 36.66
N ASN A 7 -46.79 24.49 35.47
CA ASN A 7 -45.61 23.85 34.92
C ASN A 7 -44.48 24.87 35.08
N GLN A 8 -43.67 24.60 36.09
CA GLN A 8 -42.37 25.20 36.36
C GLN A 8 -41.63 25.46 35.03
N PRO A 9 -41.03 26.65 34.81
CA PRO A 9 -40.05 26.77 33.74
C PRO A 9 -38.91 25.82 34.12
N LEU A 10 -38.78 24.72 33.38
CA LEU A 10 -37.65 23.81 33.50
C LEU A 10 -36.40 24.66 33.30
N GLU A 11 -35.65 24.81 34.38
CA GLU A 11 -34.36 25.46 34.46
C GLU A 11 -33.55 25.00 33.25
N GLN A 12 -33.38 25.93 32.32
CA GLN A 12 -32.60 25.72 31.12
C GLN A 12 -31.16 25.61 31.60
N LEU A 13 -30.71 24.37 31.85
CA LEU A 13 -29.32 24.03 32.09
C LEU A 13 -28.56 24.47 30.84
N ASP A 14 -28.00 25.67 30.90
CA ASP A 14 -26.98 26.14 30.00
C ASP A 14 -25.77 25.22 30.19
N VAL A 15 -25.73 24.14 29.40
CA VAL A 15 -24.58 23.26 29.24
C VAL A 15 -23.73 23.83 28.11
N PRO A 16 -22.67 24.61 28.41
CA PRO A 16 -21.81 25.13 27.37
C PRO A 16 -21.02 23.96 26.78
N GLY A 17 -21.17 23.71 25.47
CA GLY A 17 -20.30 22.78 24.73
C GLY A 17 -20.96 21.51 24.17
N LEU A 18 -22.20 21.59 23.68
CA LEU A 18 -22.72 20.60 22.73
C LEU A 18 -22.74 21.19 21.32
N ASP A 19 -21.56 21.53 20.83
CA ASP A 19 -21.28 21.73 19.42
C ASP A 19 -21.51 20.42 18.66
N LEU A 20 -22.75 20.21 18.21
CA LEU A 20 -23.18 19.13 17.30
C LEU A 20 -22.44 19.11 15.95
N HIS A 21 -21.47 20.02 15.74
CA HIS A 21 -20.60 20.10 14.57
C HIS A 21 -19.20 19.51 14.81
N SER A 22 -18.85 19.12 16.04
CA SER A 22 -17.72 18.21 16.25
C SER A 22 -18.18 16.80 15.88
N LYS A 23 -18.35 16.56 14.57
CA LYS A 23 -18.18 15.21 14.01
C LYS A 23 -16.95 14.67 14.73
N PRO A 24 -17.05 13.60 15.54
CA PRO A 24 -15.89 13.11 16.24
C PRO A 24 -14.93 12.75 15.13
N MET A 25 -13.90 13.57 14.96
CA MET A 25 -12.66 13.16 14.37
C MET A 25 -12.16 12.13 15.39
N LEU A 26 -12.73 10.92 15.35
CA LEU A 26 -11.99 9.73 15.72
C LEU A 26 -10.69 9.95 15.00
N ALA A 27 -9.63 10.27 15.74
CA ALA A 27 -8.29 10.18 15.24
C ALA A 27 -8.18 8.72 14.80
N VAL A 28 -8.46 8.47 13.52
CA VAL A 28 -8.29 7.18 12.90
C VAL A 28 -6.79 7.02 12.95
N VAL A 29 -6.32 6.34 13.99
CA VAL A 29 -4.99 5.76 13.95
C VAL A 29 -5.08 4.80 12.78
N ASP A 30 -4.59 5.24 11.62
CA ASP A 30 -4.53 4.44 10.40
C ASP A 30 -3.58 3.29 10.68
N THR A 31 -4.11 2.22 11.26
CA THR A 31 -3.38 0.98 11.47
C THR A 31 -3.33 0.21 10.16
N ALA A 32 -2.31 -0.63 9.99
CA ALA A 32 -2.18 -1.49 8.81
C ALA A 32 -3.47 -2.30 8.54
N GLY A 33 -4.05 -2.89 9.58
CA GLY A 33 -5.30 -3.66 9.48
C GLY A 33 -6.50 -2.82 9.03
N SER A 34 -6.67 -1.62 9.60
CA SER A 34 -7.77 -0.72 9.24
C SER A 34 -7.69 -0.25 7.79
N LEU A 35 -6.47 0.06 7.30
CA LEU A 35 -6.22 0.47 5.92
C LEU A 35 -6.53 -0.67 4.94
N LEU A 36 -6.10 -1.90 5.25
CA LEU A 36 -6.40 -3.09 4.44
C LEU A 36 -7.90 -3.39 4.41
N SER A 37 -8.58 -3.33 5.57
CA SER A 37 -10.03 -3.57 5.65
C SER A 37 -10.81 -2.53 4.84
N ALA A 38 -10.44 -1.26 4.92
CA ALA A 38 -11.06 -0.18 4.17
C ALA A 38 -10.88 -0.38 2.65
N ALA A 39 -9.64 -0.66 2.21
CA ALA A 39 -9.34 -0.91 0.80
C ALA A 39 -10.04 -2.17 0.26
N ARG A 40 -10.18 -3.24 1.07
CA ARG A 40 -10.99 -4.41 0.69
C ARG A 40 -12.45 -4.05 0.48
N ARG A 41 -13.05 -3.30 1.41
CA ARG A 41 -14.45 -2.88 1.33
C ARG A 41 -14.70 -1.96 0.13
N GLN A 42 -13.75 -1.08 -0.21
CA GLN A 42 -13.82 -0.23 -1.40
C GLN A 42 -13.84 -1.05 -2.70
N LYS A 43 -13.25 -2.24 -2.70
CA LYS A 43 -13.32 -3.20 -3.81
C LYS A 43 -14.54 -4.13 -3.76
N GLU A 44 -15.40 -3.98 -2.75
CA GLU A 44 -16.56 -4.84 -2.52
C GLU A 44 -16.19 -6.33 -2.35
N TRP A 45 -14.98 -6.60 -1.87
CA TRP A 45 -14.51 -7.96 -1.66
C TRP A 45 -14.86 -8.47 -0.27
N THR A 46 -15.29 -9.72 -0.19
CA THR A 46 -15.50 -10.42 1.07
C THR A 46 -14.17 -10.85 1.68
N VAL A 47 -14.17 -11.08 3.00
CA VAL A 47 -13.02 -11.67 3.71
C VAL A 47 -12.64 -13.02 3.10
N GLN A 48 -13.64 -13.83 2.73
CA GLN A 48 -13.43 -15.16 2.12
C GLN A 48 -12.71 -15.06 0.77
N GLN A 49 -13.12 -14.13 -0.10
CA GLN A 49 -12.46 -13.94 -1.41
C GLN A 49 -10.98 -13.56 -1.26
N VAL A 50 -10.66 -12.70 -0.29
CA VAL A 50 -9.26 -12.38 0.03
C VAL A 50 -8.51 -13.60 0.58
N ALA A 51 -9.14 -14.32 1.50
CA ALA A 51 -8.58 -15.54 2.10
C ALA A 51 -8.21 -16.56 1.01
N ASP A 52 -9.12 -16.83 0.07
CA ASP A 52 -8.91 -17.76 -1.03
C ASP A 52 -7.75 -17.30 -1.94
N GLN A 53 -7.72 -16.01 -2.30
CA GLN A 53 -6.70 -15.46 -3.19
C GLN A 53 -5.30 -15.43 -2.56
N LEU A 54 -5.20 -15.24 -1.24
CA LEU A 54 -3.95 -15.21 -0.49
C LEU A 54 -3.57 -16.58 0.10
N LYS A 55 -4.42 -17.61 -0.07
CA LYS A 55 -4.28 -18.93 0.55
C LYS A 55 -4.16 -18.84 2.08
N LEU A 56 -4.94 -17.96 2.68
CA LEU A 56 -5.06 -17.78 4.12
C LEU A 56 -6.41 -18.34 4.59
N SER A 57 -6.51 -18.64 5.89
CA SER A 57 -7.82 -18.85 6.50
C SER A 57 -8.52 -17.50 6.71
N SER A 58 -9.85 -17.48 6.65
CA SER A 58 -10.64 -16.27 6.92
C SER A 58 -10.38 -15.70 8.32
N LYS A 59 -10.07 -16.57 9.30
CA LYS A 59 -9.63 -16.16 10.65
C LYS A 59 -8.33 -15.35 10.61
N GLN A 60 -7.35 -15.76 9.81
CA GLN A 60 -6.10 -15.01 9.66
C GLN A 60 -6.33 -13.66 8.97
N VAL A 61 -7.18 -13.60 7.94
CA VAL A 61 -7.52 -12.33 7.28
C VAL A 61 -8.18 -11.36 8.27
N VAL A 62 -9.14 -11.85 9.07
CA VAL A 62 -9.77 -11.04 10.13
C VAL A 62 -8.75 -10.59 11.17
N ALA A 63 -7.86 -11.48 11.63
CA ALA A 63 -6.82 -11.13 12.58
C ALA A 63 -5.87 -10.04 12.03
N ILE A 64 -5.52 -10.10 10.74
CA ILE A 64 -4.74 -9.05 10.07
C ILE A 64 -5.52 -7.72 10.05
N GLU A 65 -6.79 -7.73 9.66
CA GLU A 65 -7.64 -6.52 9.58
C GLU A 65 -7.89 -5.88 10.95
N LEU A 66 -7.90 -6.67 12.02
CA LEU A 66 -8.05 -6.20 13.40
C LEU A 66 -6.71 -5.88 14.09
N ASN A 67 -5.57 -6.02 13.40
CA ASN A 67 -4.22 -5.91 13.97
C ASN A 67 -3.97 -6.86 15.17
N GLN A 68 -4.64 -8.01 15.20
CA GLN A 68 -4.48 -9.04 16.22
C GLN A 68 -3.35 -9.99 15.83
N PHE A 69 -2.13 -9.45 15.77
CA PHE A 69 -0.96 -10.17 15.27
C PHE A 69 -0.49 -11.31 16.19
N GLU A 70 -0.86 -11.26 17.47
CA GLU A 70 -0.62 -12.34 18.45
C GLU A 70 -1.33 -13.66 18.09
N ALA A 71 -2.42 -13.59 17.33
CA ALA A 71 -3.16 -14.76 16.86
C ALA A 71 -2.61 -15.34 15.53
N LEU A 72 -1.52 -14.77 15.02
CA LEU A 72 -0.89 -15.15 13.76
C LEU A 72 0.47 -15.83 14.00
N PRO A 73 1.08 -16.45 12.97
CA PRO A 73 2.47 -16.91 13.04
C PRO A 73 3.45 -15.76 13.32
N GLN A 74 4.75 -16.07 13.34
CA GLN A 74 5.84 -15.11 13.59
C GLN A 74 5.71 -13.82 12.74
N MET A 75 6.08 -12.66 13.31
CA MET A 75 5.91 -11.35 12.67
C MET A 75 6.56 -11.22 11.29
N VAL A 76 7.68 -11.91 11.07
CA VAL A 76 8.34 -11.97 9.75
C VAL A 76 7.38 -12.52 8.68
N ILE A 77 6.59 -13.54 9.02
CA ILE A 77 5.60 -14.15 8.12
C ILE A 77 4.40 -13.22 7.94
N VAL A 78 3.92 -12.59 9.03
CA VAL A 78 2.80 -11.64 9.00
C VAL A 78 3.09 -10.45 8.09
N ARG A 79 4.31 -9.89 8.14
CA ARG A 79 4.76 -8.85 7.21
C ARG A 79 4.68 -9.30 5.76
N GLY A 80 4.95 -10.58 5.48
CA GLY A 80 4.75 -11.21 4.17
C GLY A 80 3.28 -11.24 3.74
N PHE A 81 2.37 -11.64 4.63
CA PHE A 81 0.93 -11.64 4.37
C PHE A 81 0.39 -10.24 4.09
N ILE A 82 0.81 -9.25 4.89
CA ILE A 82 0.40 -7.85 4.72
C ILE A 82 0.88 -7.29 3.38
N ARG A 83 2.12 -7.59 2.98
CA ARG A 83 2.64 -7.20 1.65
C ARG A 83 1.82 -7.81 0.52
N ALA A 84 1.50 -9.10 0.62
CA ALA A 84 0.70 -9.80 -0.39
C ALA A 84 -0.72 -9.23 -0.46
N TYR A 85 -1.33 -8.92 0.68
CA TYR A 85 -2.66 -8.34 0.76
C TYR A 85 -2.70 -6.92 0.16
N ALA A 86 -1.75 -6.06 0.52
CA ALA A 86 -1.64 -4.72 -0.06
C ALA A 86 -1.48 -4.76 -1.59
N LYS A 87 -0.62 -5.66 -2.09
CA LYS A 87 -0.43 -5.88 -3.54
C LYS A 87 -1.70 -6.35 -4.22
N LEU A 88 -2.43 -7.27 -3.58
CA LEU A 88 -3.71 -7.77 -4.08
C LEU A 88 -4.75 -6.64 -4.20
N LEU A 89 -4.80 -5.75 -3.21
CA LEU A 89 -5.68 -4.58 -3.21
C LEU A 89 -5.18 -3.43 -4.10
N LYS A 90 -3.99 -3.54 -4.70
CA LYS A 90 -3.33 -2.52 -5.52
C LYS A 90 -3.08 -1.20 -4.76
N ILE A 91 -2.76 -1.29 -3.47
CA ILE A 91 -2.31 -0.16 -2.63
C ILE A 91 -0.81 -0.29 -2.33
N ASP A 92 -0.16 0.80 -1.92
CA ASP A 92 1.28 0.78 -1.63
C ASP A 92 1.59 -0.09 -0.40
N ALA A 93 2.25 -1.22 -0.65
CA ALA A 93 2.64 -2.16 0.39
C ALA A 93 3.67 -1.57 1.37
N ASN A 94 4.54 -0.66 0.91
CA ASN A 94 5.54 -0.06 1.79
C ASN A 94 4.89 0.87 2.81
N ALA A 95 3.93 1.69 2.35
CA ALA A 95 3.11 2.52 3.24
C ALA A 95 2.37 1.68 4.29
N VAL A 96 1.76 0.55 3.90
CA VAL A 96 1.03 -0.33 4.85
C VAL A 96 1.99 -0.97 5.86
N ILE A 97 3.17 -1.45 5.42
CA ILE A 97 4.16 -2.09 6.30
C ILE A 97 4.78 -1.09 7.27
N ALA A 98 4.91 0.19 6.88
CA ALA A 98 5.45 1.24 7.76
C ALA A 98 4.57 1.51 8.98
N LEU A 99 3.30 1.08 8.95
CA LEU A 99 2.35 1.17 10.06
C LEU A 99 2.49 0.02 11.07
N LEU A 100 3.33 -0.97 10.79
CA LEU A 100 3.56 -2.10 11.70
C LEU A 100 4.59 -1.78 12.77
N PRO A 101 4.51 -2.44 13.94
CA PRO A 101 5.58 -2.38 14.93
C PRO A 101 6.94 -2.73 14.30
N ASN A 102 7.96 -1.98 14.70
CA ASN A 102 9.34 -2.35 14.37
C ASN A 102 9.78 -3.42 15.35
N GLU A 103 10.15 -4.60 14.84
CA GLU A 103 10.80 -5.65 15.63
C GLU A 103 12.23 -5.19 15.93
N VAL A 104 12.39 -4.33 16.94
CA VAL A 104 13.72 -3.92 17.40
C VAL A 104 14.30 -5.08 18.22
N GLY A 105 14.85 -6.10 17.55
CA GLY A 105 15.60 -7.16 18.22
C GLY A 105 15.38 -8.57 17.67
N ASN A 106 16.16 -8.94 16.66
CA ASN A 106 16.80 -10.28 16.60
C ASN A 106 17.92 -10.40 15.55
N ASP A 107 18.26 -9.32 14.83
CA ASP A 107 19.39 -9.30 13.88
C ASP A 107 20.77 -9.59 14.52
N GLN A 108 20.88 -9.56 15.85
CA GLN A 108 22.15 -9.85 16.54
C GLN A 108 22.42 -11.35 16.75
N LEU A 109 21.46 -12.26 16.57
CA LEU A 109 21.70 -13.71 16.73
C LEU A 109 21.89 -14.47 15.41
N ALA A 110 21.58 -13.85 14.26
CA ALA A 110 21.86 -14.44 12.94
C ALA A 110 23.30 -14.18 12.42
N SER A 111 24.09 -13.37 13.13
CA SER A 111 25.46 -13.00 12.71
C SER A 111 26.58 -13.89 13.29
N ALA A 112 26.27 -14.88 14.15
CA ALA A 112 27.29 -15.65 14.87
C ALA A 112 27.38 -17.15 14.52
N SER A 113 26.74 -17.62 13.44
CA SER A 113 26.85 -19.04 13.04
C SER A 113 26.79 -19.22 11.53
N LYS A 114 27.83 -18.76 10.84
CA LYS A 114 28.19 -19.31 9.52
C LYS A 114 29.27 -20.37 9.76
N PRO A 115 29.00 -21.67 9.64
CA PRO A 115 30.07 -22.64 9.44
C PRO A 115 30.70 -22.34 8.09
N ALA A 116 31.92 -21.80 8.10
CA ALA A 116 32.74 -21.72 6.91
C ALA A 116 33.24 -23.13 6.60
N LEU A 117 32.56 -23.85 5.70
CA LEU A 117 33.10 -25.04 5.05
C LEU A 117 33.21 -24.78 3.55
N SER A 118 34.43 -24.98 3.08
CA SER A 118 35.00 -24.53 1.82
C SER A 118 34.39 -25.19 0.60
N THR A 119 33.77 -24.40 -0.27
CA THR A 119 33.82 -24.64 -1.71
C THR A 119 34.31 -23.35 -2.37
N PRO A 120 35.21 -23.42 -3.36
CA PRO A 120 35.71 -22.22 -4.02
C PRO A 120 34.62 -21.75 -4.99
N PHE A 121 33.60 -21.07 -4.47
CA PHE A 121 32.70 -20.28 -5.29
C PHE A 121 33.43 -18.99 -5.68
N LEU A 122 34.35 -19.13 -6.63
CA LEU A 122 35.04 -18.03 -7.31
C LEU A 122 34.18 -17.46 -8.46
N GLU A 123 33.03 -18.03 -8.77
CA GLU A 123 32.13 -17.43 -9.74
C GLU A 123 31.27 -16.35 -9.09
N SER A 124 31.18 -15.19 -9.73
CA SER A 124 30.25 -14.08 -9.44
C SER A 124 30.62 -13.02 -8.40
N ARG A 125 31.91 -12.82 -8.12
CA ARG A 125 32.46 -11.47 -7.76
C ARG A 125 32.51 -10.51 -8.96
N LEU A 126 31.58 -10.65 -9.90
CA LEU A 126 31.41 -9.74 -11.04
C LEU A 126 29.92 -9.50 -11.38
N SER A 127 29.01 -9.58 -10.40
CA SER A 127 27.69 -8.96 -10.53
C SER A 127 27.76 -7.51 -10.05
N LEU A 128 28.45 -6.69 -10.83
CA LEU A 128 28.24 -5.26 -10.89
C LEU A 128 26.91 -5.02 -11.64
N VAL A 129 25.79 -5.53 -11.10
CA VAL A 129 24.48 -5.50 -11.77
C VAL A 129 23.41 -5.13 -10.75
N GLY A 130 23.04 -3.86 -10.81
CA GLY A 130 21.68 -3.35 -10.69
C GLY A 130 20.76 -4.04 -9.68
N ARG A 131 20.60 -3.37 -8.54
CA ARG A 131 19.37 -3.38 -7.73
C ARG A 131 18.16 -3.28 -8.69
N HIS A 132 17.52 -4.41 -8.96
CA HIS A 132 16.36 -4.49 -9.83
C HIS A 132 15.14 -3.97 -9.06
N ASP A 133 14.95 -2.66 -9.13
CA ASP A 133 13.72 -2.00 -8.72
C ASP A 133 12.62 -2.30 -9.75
N ASN A 134 11.41 -2.53 -9.25
CA ASN A 134 10.26 -3.13 -9.95
C ASN A 134 9.60 -2.19 -11.00
N ASN A 135 10.29 -1.13 -11.40
CA ASN A 135 9.89 -0.13 -12.40
C ASN A 135 10.39 -0.43 -13.84
N SER A 136 11.13 -1.52 -14.06
CA SER A 136 11.70 -1.87 -15.37
C SER A 136 10.65 -2.09 -16.47
N LYS A 137 9.38 -2.33 -16.12
CA LYS A 137 8.27 -2.49 -17.08
C LYS A 137 8.03 -1.23 -17.92
N TYR A 138 8.29 -0.06 -17.34
CA TYR A 138 8.04 1.22 -18.02
C TYR A 138 9.21 1.69 -18.88
N LEU A 139 10.42 1.13 -18.68
CA LEU A 139 11.59 1.50 -19.47
C LEU A 139 11.50 1.01 -20.92
N LEU A 140 10.97 -0.21 -21.13
CA LEU A 140 10.77 -0.72 -22.50
C LEU A 140 9.68 0.07 -23.24
N GLY A 141 8.60 0.47 -22.54
CA GLY A 141 7.55 1.31 -23.09
C GLY A 141 8.03 2.73 -23.44
N ALA A 142 8.82 3.34 -22.56
CA ALA A 142 9.41 4.67 -22.80
C ALA A 142 10.40 4.67 -23.96
N ALA A 143 11.21 3.62 -24.10
CA ALA A 143 12.12 3.49 -25.25
C ALA A 143 11.34 3.36 -26.57
N LEU A 144 10.28 2.54 -26.61
CA LEU A 144 9.47 2.37 -27.81
C LEU A 144 8.74 3.67 -28.20
N LEU A 145 8.18 4.38 -27.21
CA LEU A 145 7.57 5.71 -27.41
C LEU A 145 8.58 6.73 -27.91
N GLY A 146 9.80 6.75 -27.36
CA GLY A 146 10.87 7.63 -27.81
C GLY A 146 11.28 7.38 -29.26
N VAL A 147 11.41 6.11 -29.66
CA VAL A 147 11.74 5.73 -31.06
C VAL A 147 10.61 6.15 -32.01
N LEU A 148 9.34 5.93 -31.63
CA LEU A 148 8.20 6.33 -32.45
C LEU A 148 8.10 7.85 -32.61
N ALA A 149 8.33 8.61 -31.52
CA ALA A 149 8.33 10.08 -31.57
C ALA A 149 9.48 10.62 -32.44
N LEU A 150 10.67 10.02 -32.35
CA LEU A 150 11.81 10.40 -33.18
C LEU A 150 11.56 10.06 -34.66
N ALA A 151 11.02 8.88 -34.96
CA ALA A 151 10.64 8.51 -36.31
C ALA A 151 9.60 9.50 -36.86
N PHE A 152 8.55 9.79 -36.10
CA PHE A 152 7.53 10.78 -36.49
C PHE A 152 8.13 12.17 -36.77
N PHE A 153 9.03 12.63 -35.91
CA PHE A 153 9.73 13.91 -36.10
C PHE A 153 10.62 13.92 -37.35
N LEU A 154 11.31 12.81 -37.64
CA LEU A 154 12.13 12.66 -38.85
C LEU A 154 11.27 12.60 -40.12
N LEU A 155 10.11 11.94 -40.08
CA LEU A 155 9.14 11.95 -41.19
C LEU A 155 8.61 13.36 -41.44
N GLN A 156 8.22 14.10 -40.39
CA GLN A 156 7.80 15.50 -40.54
C GLN A 156 8.91 16.37 -41.13
N LYS A 157 10.17 16.13 -40.74
CA LYS A 157 11.31 16.90 -41.26
C LYS A 157 11.60 16.60 -42.73
N PHE A 158 11.40 15.36 -43.18
CA PHE A 158 11.58 14.98 -44.58
C PHE A 158 10.49 15.57 -45.48
N GLU A 159 9.23 15.56 -45.01
CA GLU A 159 8.12 16.11 -45.78
C GLU A 159 8.21 17.63 -45.93
N HIS A 160 8.76 18.34 -44.93
CA HIS A 160 9.10 19.76 -45.06
C HIS A 160 10.29 20.04 -45.99
N ALA A 161 11.25 19.12 -46.14
CA ALA A 161 12.40 19.30 -47.02
C ALA A 161 12.04 19.13 -48.49
N ASP A 162 11.15 18.17 -48.81
CA ASP A 162 10.71 17.92 -50.19
C ASP A 162 9.81 19.03 -50.75
N VAL A 163 9.02 19.70 -49.89
CA VAL A 163 8.18 20.83 -50.33
C VAL A 163 9.01 22.08 -50.64
N VAL A 164 10.10 22.34 -49.91
CA VAL A 164 10.95 23.52 -50.15
C VAL A 164 11.83 23.35 -51.39
N ASN A 165 12.27 22.13 -51.71
CA ASN A 165 13.12 21.86 -52.88
C ASN A 165 12.34 21.71 -54.21
N LYS A 166 11.00 21.88 -54.18
CA LYS A 166 10.14 21.88 -55.38
C LYS A 166 9.73 23.29 -55.82
N PHE A 167 10.17 24.33 -55.11
CA PHE A 167 9.85 25.73 -55.42
C PHE A 167 11.08 26.63 -55.62
N PHE A 168 12.26 26.07 -55.89
CA PHE A 168 13.41 26.79 -56.44
C PHE A 168 14.04 26.03 -57.59
#